data_AF-A0A5E4ER14-F1
#
_entry.id   AF-A0A5E4ER14-F1
#
_cell.length_a   1.000
_cell.length_b   1.000
_cell.length_c   1.000
_cell.angle_alpha   90.00
_cell.angle_beta   90.00
_cell.angle_gamma   90.00
#
_symmetry.space_group_name_H-M   'P 1'
#
loop_
_entity.id
_entity.type
_entity.pdbx_description
1 polymer ?
#
loop_
_entity_poly.entity_id
_entity_poly.type
_entity_poly.pdbx_seq_one_letter_code
_entity_poly.pdbx_strand_id
1 'polypeptide(L)'
;MLLLFFFIFGKPEVLHFRPNVFGEMMRVLTTPSEDVEDAINWFFSGVEPDISLHMRMLMNKSIRAAQAALNCIRKAKQNLGKSPRPRVVIVSDTPPLVKNITPNINKFAEVIHFDYELFKGNISDSRKGMHSLDFGMKDWGPAPGWIAFVDFFLASRAKYAGASADHRRVGTTYAQLIAALAAANNPGDKPTGSNFAFLSSFQGDLLREGLRFQIGWGHVWNRFAGPLAPLPPCPLGCHNQPNQCPFTQLLPPAWWDGLWQFPLPRDIKKLAEYGIQLSRFGTIDENYLDTFCSTRKVVVKTVPFLL
;
A
#
# COMPACT_ATOMS: atom_id res chain seq x y z
N MET A 1 -10.85 16.54 23.71
CA MET A 1 -11.34 15.37 22.95
C MET A 1 -11.52 15.67 21.45
N LEU A 2 -12.11 16.80 21.05
CA LEU A 2 -12.25 17.20 19.62
C LEU A 2 -10.92 17.43 18.87
N LEU A 3 -9.89 17.95 19.54
CA LEU A 3 -8.55 18.12 18.95
C LEU A 3 -7.89 16.77 18.59
N LEU A 4 -8.05 15.74 19.42
CA LEU A 4 -7.49 14.41 19.18
C LEU A 4 -8.12 13.75 17.92
N PHE A 5 -9.42 14.00 17.70
CA PHE A 5 -10.14 13.51 16.53
C PHE A 5 -9.62 14.14 15.23
N PHE A 6 -9.28 15.43 15.23
CA PHE A 6 -8.73 16.08 14.04
C PHE A 6 -7.32 15.59 13.70
N PHE A 7 -6.49 15.29 14.71
CA PHE A 7 -5.17 14.70 14.50
C PHE A 7 -5.23 13.26 13.96
N ILE A 8 -6.19 12.48 14.43
CA ILE A 8 -6.33 11.07 14.01
C ILE A 8 -7.06 10.97 12.67
N PHE A 9 -8.11 11.77 12.43
CA PHE A 9 -8.98 11.61 11.26
C PHE A 9 -8.80 12.69 10.17
N GLY A 10 -7.98 13.72 10.42
CA GLY A 10 -7.67 14.77 9.44
C GLY A 10 -8.91 15.45 8.85
N LYS A 11 -8.80 15.88 7.59
CA LYS A 11 -9.94 16.31 6.75
C LYS A 11 -10.22 15.23 5.70
N PRO A 12 -11.06 14.22 5.99
CA PRO A 12 -11.25 13.08 5.11
C PRO A 12 -11.80 13.46 3.72
N GLU A 13 -12.52 14.58 3.65
CA GLU A 13 -13.04 15.21 2.44
C GLU A 13 -11.97 15.83 1.52
N VAL A 14 -10.77 16.13 2.04
CA VAL A 14 -9.68 16.63 1.20
C VAL A 14 -8.66 15.53 1.00
N LEU A 15 -8.67 14.96 -0.20
CA LEU A 15 -7.80 13.84 -0.60
C LEU A 15 -6.36 14.04 -0.11
N HIS A 16 -5.75 15.20 -0.35
CA HIS A 16 -4.36 15.50 0.03
C HIS A 16 -4.08 15.64 1.55
N PHE A 17 -5.11 15.77 2.39
CA PHE A 17 -4.98 15.89 3.85
C PHE A 17 -5.53 14.67 4.59
N ARG A 18 -5.60 13.52 3.91
CA ARG A 18 -6.05 12.30 4.55
C ARG A 18 -5.11 11.86 5.67
N PRO A 19 -5.68 11.47 6.82
CA PRO A 19 -4.91 10.96 7.93
C PRO A 19 -4.26 9.62 7.62
N ASN A 20 -3.09 9.38 8.22
CA ASN A 20 -2.43 8.09 8.22
C ASN A 20 -2.93 7.19 9.36
N VAL A 21 -4.25 6.97 9.47
CA VAL A 21 -4.87 6.24 10.60
C VAL A 21 -4.27 4.84 10.74
N PHE A 22 -4.11 4.12 9.63
CA PHE A 22 -3.56 2.76 9.66
C PHE A 22 -2.12 2.74 10.13
N GLY A 23 -1.29 3.69 9.68
CA GLY A 23 0.09 3.80 10.13
C GLY A 23 0.18 4.05 11.63
N GLU A 24 -0.58 5.02 12.15
CA GLU A 24 -0.61 5.33 13.58
C GLU A 24 -1.14 4.15 14.42
N MET A 25 -2.19 3.48 13.94
CA MET A 25 -2.72 2.31 14.62
C MET A 25 -1.72 1.15 14.62
N MET A 26 -1.04 0.88 13.49
CA MET A 26 0.02 -0.12 13.42
C MET A 26 1.19 0.23 14.33
N ARG A 27 1.61 1.50 14.39
CA ARG A 27 2.69 1.94 15.28
C ARG A 27 2.42 1.62 16.76
N VAL A 28 1.16 1.63 17.17
CA VAL A 28 0.73 1.30 18.54
C VAL A 28 0.51 -0.21 18.73
N LEU A 29 -0.08 -0.88 17.74
CA LEU A 29 -0.53 -2.28 17.87
C LEU A 29 0.50 -3.32 17.41
N THR A 30 1.52 -2.91 16.66
CA THR A 30 2.50 -3.82 16.06
C THR A 30 3.90 -3.43 16.48
N THR A 31 4.60 -4.39 17.06
CA THR A 31 6.02 -4.29 17.40
C THR A 31 6.72 -5.55 16.90
N PRO A 32 7.93 -5.44 16.34
CA PRO A 32 8.71 -6.62 15.98
C PRO A 32 8.99 -7.45 17.25
N SER A 33 9.04 -8.78 17.11
CA SER A 33 9.56 -9.64 18.17
C SER A 33 11.07 -9.45 18.31
N GLU A 34 11.65 -9.86 19.44
CA GLU A 34 13.09 -9.79 19.69
C GLU A 34 13.90 -10.45 18.56
N ASP A 35 13.51 -11.66 18.13
CA ASP A 35 14.14 -12.36 17.00
C ASP A 35 14.16 -11.56 15.69
N VAL A 36 13.07 -10.85 15.39
CA VAL A 36 12.93 -10.04 14.18
C VAL A 36 13.77 -8.77 14.32
N GLU A 37 13.75 -8.15 15.49
CA GLU A 37 14.53 -6.96 15.80
C GLU A 37 16.04 -7.25 15.72
N ASP A 38 16.48 -8.39 16.24
CA ASP A 38 17.87 -8.85 16.15
C ASP A 38 18.31 -9.10 14.71
N ALA A 39 17.44 -9.70 13.90
CA ALA A 39 17.72 -9.92 12.48
C ALA A 39 17.89 -8.59 11.71
N ILE A 40 17.03 -7.62 12.04
CA ILE A 40 17.08 -6.27 11.48
C ILE A 40 18.38 -5.57 11.91
N ASN A 41 18.72 -5.60 13.19
CA ASN A 41 19.89 -4.91 13.75
C ASN A 41 21.22 -5.54 13.32
N TRP A 42 21.25 -6.88 13.14
CA TRP A 42 22.38 -7.59 12.56
C TRP A 42 22.74 -7.06 11.16
N PHE A 43 21.73 -6.66 10.38
CA PHE A 43 21.93 -6.34 8.98
C PHE A 43 22.39 -4.90 8.70
N PHE A 44 21.85 -3.88 9.40
CA PHE A 44 22.09 -2.48 8.99
C PHE A 44 22.90 -1.60 9.96
N SER A 45 23.42 -2.16 11.06
CA SER A 45 24.31 -1.46 12.00
C SER A 45 23.81 -0.08 12.48
N GLY A 46 22.49 0.07 12.63
CA GLY A 46 21.87 1.25 13.25
C GLY A 46 21.59 2.46 12.34
N VAL A 47 21.98 2.44 11.06
CA VAL A 47 21.60 3.52 10.12
C VAL A 47 20.36 3.14 9.32
N GLU A 48 19.28 3.88 9.49
CA GLU A 48 18.00 3.60 8.81
C GLU A 48 18.02 3.93 7.30
N PRO A 49 17.17 3.29 6.49
CA PRO A 49 17.01 3.61 5.07
C PRO A 49 16.32 4.96 4.86
N ASP A 50 16.64 5.65 3.76
CA ASP A 50 15.96 6.88 3.37
C ASP A 50 14.68 6.58 2.57
N ILE A 51 14.76 5.56 1.71
CA ILE A 51 13.71 5.17 0.77
C ILE A 51 13.47 3.66 0.88
N SER A 52 12.22 3.22 0.89
CA SER A 52 11.86 1.81 0.71
C SER A 52 11.32 1.53 -0.69
N LEU A 53 11.71 0.40 -1.27
CA LEU A 53 11.18 -0.14 -2.52
C LEU A 53 10.64 -1.54 -2.25
N HIS A 54 9.32 -1.70 -2.38
CA HIS A 54 8.69 -3.02 -2.36
C HIS A 54 8.35 -3.46 -3.78
N MET A 55 8.85 -4.62 -4.20
CA MET A 55 8.61 -5.22 -5.51
C MET A 55 7.84 -6.54 -5.39
N ARG A 56 6.60 -6.58 -5.88
CA ARG A 56 5.82 -7.83 -5.99
C ARG A 56 5.82 -8.30 -7.43
N MET A 57 6.60 -9.33 -7.71
CA MET A 57 6.91 -9.73 -9.08
C MET A 57 6.44 -11.15 -9.38
N LEU A 58 5.94 -11.91 -8.41
CA LEU A 58 5.48 -13.30 -8.55
C LEU A 58 6.49 -14.17 -9.30
N MET A 59 7.77 -14.08 -8.94
CA MET A 59 8.89 -14.77 -9.60
C MET A 59 9.15 -14.34 -11.06
N ASN A 60 8.49 -13.28 -11.54
CA ASN A 60 8.69 -12.74 -12.89
C ASN A 60 9.87 -11.76 -12.93
N LYS A 61 10.62 -11.76 -14.03
CA LYS A 61 11.77 -10.86 -14.24
C LYS A 61 11.43 -9.72 -15.20
N SER A 62 10.23 -9.13 -15.08
CA SER A 62 9.76 -8.08 -15.99
C SER A 62 10.69 -6.86 -15.96
N ILE A 63 11.38 -6.63 -17.07
CA ILE A 63 12.26 -5.48 -17.29
C ILE A 63 11.46 -4.18 -17.22
N ARG A 64 10.22 -4.18 -17.74
CA ARG A 64 9.33 -3.00 -17.74
C ARG A 64 8.99 -2.57 -16.32
N ALA A 65 8.62 -3.52 -15.46
CA ALA A 65 8.31 -3.26 -14.06
C ALA A 65 9.56 -2.78 -13.28
N ALA A 66 10.72 -3.39 -13.53
CA ALA A 66 11.98 -2.94 -12.94
C ALA A 66 12.33 -1.51 -13.36
N GLN A 67 12.15 -1.15 -14.63
CA GLN A 67 12.38 0.20 -15.11
C GLN A 67 11.39 1.21 -14.50
N ALA A 68 10.11 0.81 -14.33
CA ALA A 68 9.13 1.64 -13.65
C ALA A 68 9.51 1.87 -12.18
N ALA A 69 10.00 0.84 -11.49
CA ALA A 69 10.54 0.93 -10.13
C ALA A 69 11.72 1.91 -10.06
N LEU A 70 12.70 1.79 -10.96
CA LEU A 70 13.85 2.70 -11.03
C LEU A 70 13.43 4.16 -11.20
N ASN A 71 12.43 4.42 -12.04
CA ASN A 71 11.89 5.78 -12.22
C ASN A 71 11.28 6.33 -10.93
N CYS A 72 10.60 5.49 -10.16
CA CYS A 72 10.09 5.90 -8.85
C CYS A 72 11.18 6.23 -7.84
N ILE A 73 12.26 5.44 -7.77
CA ILE A 73 13.37 5.74 -6.86
C ILE A 73 14.10 7.02 -7.27
N ARG A 74 14.26 7.26 -8.58
CA ARG A 74 14.82 8.54 -9.06
C ARG A 74 13.94 9.72 -8.66
N LYS A 75 12.62 9.60 -8.81
CA LYS A 75 11.66 10.63 -8.40
C LYS A 75 11.68 10.85 -6.89
N ALA A 76 11.73 9.78 -6.09
CA ALA A 76 11.87 9.87 -4.64
C ALA A 76 13.16 10.59 -4.23
N LYS A 77 14.30 10.25 -4.85
CA LYS A 77 15.57 10.95 -4.64
C LYS A 77 15.47 12.44 -5.00
N GLN A 78 14.83 12.78 -6.12
CA GLN A 78 14.64 14.19 -6.52
C GLN A 78 13.82 14.96 -5.47
N ASN A 79 12.76 14.35 -4.93
CA ASN A 79 11.93 14.95 -3.89
C ASN A 79 12.68 15.12 -2.56
N LEU A 80 13.62 14.22 -2.25
CA LEU A 80 14.43 14.28 -1.04
C LEU A 80 15.40 15.49 -1.02
N GLY A 81 15.78 16.01 -2.18
CA GLY A 81 16.73 17.11 -2.29
C GLY A 81 18.19 16.68 -2.10
N LYS A 82 18.98 17.46 -1.34
CA LYS A 82 20.46 17.44 -1.31
C LYS A 82 21.12 16.21 -0.67
N SER A 83 20.42 15.07 -0.46
CA SER A 83 21.13 13.84 -0.09
C SER A 83 21.90 13.33 -1.31
N PRO A 84 23.25 13.34 -1.30
CA PRO A 84 24.03 13.02 -2.50
C PRO A 84 23.79 11.56 -2.93
N ARG A 85 23.57 10.66 -1.96
CA ARG A 85 23.39 9.23 -2.18
C ARG A 85 22.47 8.61 -1.10
N PRO A 86 21.15 8.61 -1.32
CA PRO A 86 20.21 8.04 -0.36
C PRO A 86 20.37 6.52 -0.24
N ARG A 87 20.01 5.97 0.91
CA ARG A 87 19.95 4.53 1.17
C ARG A 87 18.57 3.99 0.80
N VAL A 88 18.54 2.97 -0.04
CA VAL A 88 17.32 2.37 -0.60
C VAL A 88 17.23 0.93 -0.13
N VAL A 89 16.26 0.63 0.74
CA VAL A 89 15.95 -0.76 1.08
C VAL A 89 15.07 -1.39 0.01
N ILE A 90 15.45 -2.57 -0.47
CA ILE A 90 14.69 -3.33 -1.47
C ILE A 90 14.13 -4.60 -0.85
N VAL A 91 12.80 -4.69 -0.86
CA VAL A 91 12.03 -5.88 -0.49
C VAL A 91 11.42 -6.46 -1.76
N SER A 92 11.57 -7.76 -1.99
CA SER A 92 11.04 -8.40 -3.19
C SER A 92 10.77 -9.88 -2.97
N ASP A 93 9.64 -10.36 -3.51
CA ASP A 93 9.34 -11.78 -3.61
C ASP A 93 10.17 -12.51 -4.69
N THR A 94 11.01 -11.77 -5.44
CA THR A 94 11.79 -12.28 -6.57
C THR A 94 13.26 -11.88 -6.42
N PRO A 95 14.04 -12.61 -5.61
CA PRO A 95 15.45 -12.28 -5.31
C PRO A 95 16.36 -12.12 -6.55
N PRO A 96 16.24 -12.94 -7.62
CA PRO A 96 17.06 -12.76 -8.82
C PRO A 96 16.86 -11.40 -9.50
N LEU A 97 15.68 -10.78 -9.36
CA LEU A 97 15.43 -9.45 -9.90
C LEU A 97 16.13 -8.38 -9.09
N VAL A 98 16.21 -8.54 -7.76
CA VAL A 98 16.95 -7.63 -6.87
C VAL A 98 18.41 -7.56 -7.31
N LYS A 99 19.05 -8.72 -7.54
CA LYS A 99 20.44 -8.80 -8.04
C LYS A 99 20.63 -8.06 -9.37
N ASN A 100 19.62 -8.04 -10.25
CA ASN A 100 19.66 -7.34 -11.54
C ASN A 100 19.45 -5.81 -11.43
N ILE A 101 18.54 -5.36 -10.57
CA ILE A 101 18.22 -3.93 -10.43
C ILE A 101 19.24 -3.18 -9.55
N THR A 102 19.86 -3.87 -8.59
CA THR A 102 20.82 -3.30 -7.63
C THR A 102 21.96 -2.51 -8.28
N PRO A 103 22.67 -3.01 -9.32
CA PRO A 103 23.72 -2.24 -9.99
C PRO A 103 23.23 -0.91 -10.57
N ASN A 104 21.97 -0.83 -11.02
CA ASN A 104 21.41 0.40 -11.58
C ASN A 104 21.04 1.42 -10.50
N ILE A 105 20.58 0.96 -9.34
CA ILE A 105 20.28 1.82 -8.18
C ILE A 105 21.58 2.30 -7.54
N ASN A 106 22.58 1.42 -7.43
CA ASN A 106 23.90 1.74 -6.88
C ASN A 106 24.63 2.88 -7.61
N LYS A 107 24.25 3.20 -8.86
CA LYS A 107 24.77 4.38 -9.59
C LYS A 107 24.41 5.71 -8.93
N PHE A 108 23.34 5.77 -8.13
CA PHE A 108 22.84 7.03 -7.57
C PHE A 108 22.33 6.93 -6.12
N ALA A 109 22.34 5.75 -5.53
CA ALA A 109 21.91 5.43 -4.17
C ALA A 109 22.79 4.30 -3.59
N GLU A 110 22.63 3.98 -2.31
CA GLU A 110 23.17 2.78 -1.68
C GLU A 110 22.03 1.77 -1.52
N VAL A 111 22.19 0.54 -2.01
CA VAL A 111 21.16 -0.49 -1.87
C VAL A 111 21.37 -1.31 -0.59
N ILE A 112 20.30 -1.42 0.18
CA ILE A 112 20.16 -2.28 1.35
C ILE A 112 19.20 -3.41 0.96
N HIS A 113 19.59 -4.67 1.12
CA HIS A 113 18.72 -5.82 0.85
C HIS A 113 19.04 -6.95 1.81
N PHE A 114 18.09 -7.32 2.66
CA PHE A 114 18.28 -8.40 3.62
C PHE A 114 18.42 -9.75 2.89
N ASP A 115 19.64 -10.28 2.88
CA ASP A 115 19.92 -11.60 2.32
C ASP A 115 19.82 -12.65 3.43
N TYR A 116 18.67 -13.32 3.49
CA TYR A 116 18.39 -14.31 4.51
C TYR A 116 19.31 -15.54 4.44
N GLU A 117 19.94 -15.83 3.30
CA GLU A 117 20.88 -16.95 3.17
C GLU A 117 22.18 -16.68 3.93
N LEU A 118 22.51 -15.40 4.17
CA LEU A 118 23.68 -14.98 4.93
C LEU A 118 23.41 -14.80 6.43
N PHE A 119 22.14 -14.83 6.83
CA PHE A 119 21.74 -14.62 8.22
C PHE A 119 22.12 -15.83 9.09
N LYS A 120 22.94 -15.59 10.12
CA LYS A 120 23.47 -16.64 11.02
C LYS A 120 22.67 -16.81 12.32
N GLY A 121 21.59 -16.06 12.51
CA GLY A 121 20.76 -16.14 13.71
C GLY A 121 19.71 -17.24 13.64
N ASN A 122 19.15 -17.61 14.79
CA ASN A 122 18.19 -18.72 14.89
C ASN A 122 16.77 -18.21 15.19
N ILE A 123 16.07 -17.72 14.16
CA ILE A 123 14.64 -17.36 14.26
C ILE A 123 13.76 -18.63 14.29
N SER A 124 14.35 -19.80 14.04
CA SER A 124 13.61 -21.06 13.98
C SER A 124 13.32 -21.72 15.33
N ASP A 125 13.97 -21.29 16.42
CA ASP A 125 13.75 -21.87 17.76
C ASP A 125 12.53 -21.29 18.49
N SER A 126 11.97 -20.15 18.05
CA SER A 126 10.67 -19.62 18.50
C SER A 126 9.46 -20.34 17.87
N ARG A 127 9.67 -21.61 17.49
CA ARG A 127 8.74 -22.57 16.89
C ARG A 127 7.47 -22.87 17.70
N LYS A 128 7.33 -22.35 18.93
CA LYS A 128 6.14 -22.56 19.78
C LYS A 128 5.05 -21.49 19.66
N GLY A 129 5.31 -20.35 19.00
CA GLY A 129 4.33 -19.27 18.84
C GLY A 129 4.06 -18.88 17.40
N MET A 130 5.10 -18.87 16.56
CA MET A 130 4.99 -18.61 15.13
C MET A 130 4.78 -19.93 14.39
N HIS A 131 3.64 -20.59 14.66
CA HIS A 131 3.21 -21.76 13.89
C HIS A 131 3.39 -21.46 12.41
N SER A 132 3.86 -22.46 11.66
CA SER A 132 3.99 -22.48 10.21
C SER A 132 2.77 -21.86 9.53
N LEU A 133 2.77 -20.54 9.40
CA LEU A 133 1.93 -19.87 8.46
C LEU A 133 2.54 -20.31 7.14
N ASP A 134 1.90 -21.26 6.48
CA ASP A 134 2.10 -21.58 5.07
C ASP A 134 1.76 -20.32 4.27
N PHE A 135 2.58 -19.27 4.42
CA PHE A 135 2.73 -18.21 3.45
C PHE A 135 3.35 -18.89 2.24
N GLY A 136 2.48 -19.46 1.41
CA GLY A 136 2.90 -20.32 0.32
C GLY A 136 3.91 -19.59 -0.56
N MET A 137 4.78 -20.35 -1.24
CA MET A 137 5.74 -19.84 -2.22
C MET A 137 5.17 -18.82 -3.21
N LYS A 138 3.85 -18.89 -3.44
CA LYS A 138 3.09 -17.98 -4.29
C LYS A 138 3.10 -16.53 -3.80
N ASP A 139 3.16 -16.32 -2.47
CA ASP A 139 3.02 -15.00 -1.85
C ASP A 139 4.32 -14.31 -1.44
N TRP A 140 5.38 -15.07 -1.15
CA TRP A 140 6.67 -14.52 -0.73
C TRP A 140 7.89 -15.11 -1.45
N GLY A 141 7.66 -15.86 -2.54
CA GLY A 141 8.73 -16.51 -3.28
C GLY A 141 9.32 -17.69 -2.51
N PRO A 142 10.59 -18.06 -2.74
CA PRO A 142 11.22 -19.21 -2.06
C PRO A 142 11.61 -18.93 -0.61
N ALA A 143 11.49 -17.68 -0.15
CA ALA A 143 11.92 -17.24 1.17
C ALA A 143 10.97 -17.77 2.28
N PRO A 144 11.52 -18.25 3.42
CA PRO A 144 10.72 -18.52 4.62
C PRO A 144 9.77 -17.37 5.00
N GLY A 145 8.55 -17.71 5.45
CA GLY A 145 7.51 -16.72 5.77
C GLY A 145 7.90 -15.69 6.83
N TRP A 146 8.82 -16.02 7.74
CA TRP A 146 9.29 -15.07 8.77
C TRP A 146 10.04 -13.87 8.17
N ILE A 147 10.66 -14.03 6.99
CA ILE A 147 11.40 -12.97 6.30
C ILE A 147 10.45 -11.84 5.91
N ALA A 148 9.19 -12.15 5.60
CA ALA A 148 8.19 -11.14 5.33
C ALA A 148 7.99 -10.18 6.51
N PHE A 149 8.22 -10.60 7.75
CA PHE A 149 8.17 -9.70 8.91
C PHE A 149 9.45 -8.86 9.03
N VAL A 150 10.63 -9.46 8.83
CA VAL A 150 11.91 -8.73 8.82
C VAL A 150 11.90 -7.66 7.73
N ASP A 151 11.54 -8.02 6.51
CA ASP A 151 11.41 -7.09 5.39
C ASP A 151 10.37 -5.99 5.67
N PHE A 152 9.25 -6.34 6.30
CA PHE A 152 8.19 -5.39 6.63
C PHE A 152 8.70 -4.31 7.57
N PHE A 153 9.27 -4.73 8.71
CA PHE A 153 9.74 -3.80 9.73
C PHE A 153 11.00 -3.05 9.27
N LEU A 154 11.91 -3.69 8.54
CA LEU A 154 13.09 -3.04 7.96
C LEU A 154 12.68 -1.94 6.95
N ALA A 155 11.77 -2.26 6.03
CA ALA A 155 11.29 -1.29 5.04
C ALA A 155 10.44 -0.17 5.67
N SER A 156 9.78 -0.45 6.79
CA SER A 156 9.01 0.52 7.57
C SER A 156 9.88 1.49 8.38
N ARG A 157 11.22 1.35 8.34
CA ARG A 157 12.17 2.35 8.87
C ARG A 157 12.57 3.41 7.84
N ALA A 158 12.00 3.37 6.63
CA ALA A 158 12.28 4.39 5.62
C ALA A 158 11.85 5.78 6.10
N LYS A 159 12.74 6.76 6.00
CA LYS A 159 12.50 8.10 6.54
C LYS A 159 11.63 8.99 5.67
N TYR A 160 11.78 8.90 4.35
CA TYR A 160 11.29 9.96 3.46
C TYR A 160 10.35 9.48 2.36
N ALA A 161 10.55 8.28 1.83
CA ALA A 161 9.70 7.79 0.77
C ALA A 161 9.57 6.27 0.73
N GLY A 162 8.44 5.81 0.22
CA GLY A 162 8.19 4.42 -0.12
C GLY A 162 7.74 4.33 -1.57
N ALA A 163 8.21 3.30 -2.27
CA ALA A 163 7.81 3.01 -3.64
C ALA A 163 7.27 1.58 -3.75
N SER A 164 6.13 1.40 -4.39
CA SER A 164 5.61 0.09 -4.75
C SER A 164 5.85 -0.20 -6.23
N ALA A 165 6.33 -1.38 -6.56
CA ALA A 165 6.39 -1.88 -7.93
C ALA A 165 5.79 -3.28 -8.03
N ASP A 166 5.06 -3.53 -9.11
CA ASP A 166 4.45 -4.83 -9.38
C ASP A 166 4.34 -5.02 -10.91
N HIS A 167 4.47 -6.27 -11.39
CA HIS A 167 4.42 -6.58 -12.81
C HIS A 167 3.00 -6.78 -13.36
N ARG A 168 2.00 -6.91 -12.49
CA ARG A 168 0.58 -7.12 -12.82
C ARG A 168 -0.33 -6.11 -12.17
N ARG A 169 0.13 -5.39 -11.14
CA ARG A 169 -0.69 -4.53 -10.30
C ARG A 169 -0.07 -3.17 -10.03
N VAL A 170 -0.83 -2.28 -9.39
CA VAL A 170 -0.37 -0.96 -8.98
C VAL A 170 -0.66 -0.78 -7.51
N GLY A 171 0.40 -0.68 -6.69
CA GLY A 171 0.27 -0.62 -5.23
C GLY A 171 -0.13 -1.97 -4.65
N THR A 172 0.76 -2.60 -3.90
CA THR A 172 0.37 -3.76 -3.09
C THR A 172 -0.07 -3.30 -1.71
N THR A 173 -1.01 -4.03 -1.11
CA THR A 173 -1.41 -3.80 0.29
C THR A 173 -0.17 -3.79 1.19
N TYR A 174 0.77 -4.72 0.97
CA TYR A 174 1.99 -4.81 1.78
C TYR A 174 2.87 -3.55 1.65
N ALA A 175 3.11 -3.05 0.43
CA ALA A 175 3.86 -1.81 0.23
C ALA A 175 3.17 -0.59 0.86
N GLN A 176 1.84 -0.57 0.82
CA GLN A 176 1.05 0.48 1.43
C GLN A 176 1.10 0.45 2.96
N LEU A 177 1.06 -0.74 3.56
CA LEU A 177 1.20 -0.91 5.01
C LEU A 177 2.62 -0.52 5.47
N ILE A 178 3.66 -0.90 4.71
CA ILE A 178 5.04 -0.42 4.95
C ILE A 178 5.08 1.11 4.93
N ALA A 179 4.56 1.73 3.87
CA ALA A 179 4.59 3.18 3.71
C ALA A 179 3.80 3.89 4.82
N ALA A 180 2.67 3.34 5.22
CA ALA A 180 1.85 3.87 6.31
C ALA A 180 2.60 3.78 7.65
N LEU A 181 3.22 2.64 7.98
CA LEU A 181 4.00 2.51 9.20
C LEU A 181 5.25 3.40 9.18
N ALA A 182 5.97 3.47 8.04
CA ALA A 182 7.12 4.34 7.85
C ALA A 182 6.80 5.82 8.07
N ALA A 183 5.67 6.27 7.52
CA ALA A 183 5.17 7.62 7.71
C ALA A 183 4.79 7.91 9.18
N ALA A 184 4.26 6.93 9.91
CA ALA A 184 3.91 7.06 11.33
C ALA A 184 5.15 7.06 12.24
N ASN A 185 6.20 6.31 11.87
CA ASN A 185 7.48 6.30 12.59
C ASN A 185 8.27 7.59 12.40
N ASN A 186 7.98 8.35 11.34
CA ASN A 186 8.61 9.63 11.02
C ASN A 186 7.56 10.77 11.03
N PRO A 187 6.96 11.09 12.20
CA PRO A 187 6.02 12.20 12.27
C PRO A 187 6.78 13.48 11.92
N GLY A 188 6.47 14.05 10.75
CA GLY A 188 7.11 15.29 10.31
C GLY A 188 6.82 16.43 11.28
N ASP A 189 7.61 17.51 11.22
CA ASP A 189 7.49 18.68 12.11
C ASP A 189 6.14 19.43 12.00
N LYS A 190 5.25 19.03 11.08
CA LYS A 190 3.96 19.71 10.82
C LYS A 190 2.77 18.89 11.31
N PRO A 191 1.81 19.52 12.02
CA PRO A 191 0.66 18.87 12.63
C PRO A 191 -0.36 18.23 11.65
N THR A 192 -0.17 18.34 10.33
CA THR A 192 -1.17 17.94 9.31
C THR A 192 -0.67 16.92 8.28
N GLY A 193 0.49 16.29 8.49
CA GLY A 193 0.93 15.19 7.62
C GLY A 193 2.41 14.88 7.73
N SER A 194 2.76 13.59 7.71
CA SER A 194 4.14 13.13 7.52
C SER A 194 4.71 13.73 6.22
N ASN A 195 5.96 14.20 6.22
CA ASN A 195 6.69 14.57 4.99
C ASN A 195 7.01 13.35 4.10
N PHE A 196 6.51 12.17 4.45
CA PHE A 196 6.74 10.91 3.78
C PHE A 196 5.96 10.83 2.47
N ALA A 197 6.65 10.49 1.38
CA ALA A 197 6.05 10.32 0.07
C ALA A 197 5.87 8.83 -0.29
N PHE A 198 4.63 8.40 -0.52
CA PHE A 198 4.37 7.08 -1.09
C PHE A 198 4.15 7.19 -2.60
N LEU A 199 4.84 6.36 -3.36
CA LEU A 199 4.85 6.37 -4.82
C LEU A 199 4.44 5.00 -5.35
N SER A 200 3.64 4.96 -6.40
CA SER A 200 3.34 3.71 -7.11
C SER A 200 3.95 3.73 -8.51
N SER A 201 4.65 2.65 -8.88
CA SER A 201 5.18 2.51 -10.22
C SER A 201 4.12 1.95 -11.16
N PHE A 202 4.04 2.53 -12.35
CA PHE A 202 3.15 2.10 -13.39
C PHE A 202 3.98 1.76 -14.62
N GLN A 203 3.82 0.54 -15.11
CA GLN A 203 4.28 0.18 -16.45
C GLN A 203 3.20 0.55 -17.49
N GLY A 204 3.63 0.85 -18.72
CA GLY A 204 2.72 1.30 -19.79
C GLY A 204 1.51 0.39 -20.01
N ASP A 205 1.68 -0.93 -19.96
CA ASP A 205 0.58 -1.88 -20.17
C ASP A 205 -0.48 -1.79 -19.05
N LEU A 206 -0.07 -1.51 -17.80
CA LEU A 206 -1.00 -1.33 -16.69
C LEU A 206 -1.84 -0.07 -16.84
N LEU A 207 -1.23 1.02 -17.35
CA LEU A 207 -1.93 2.28 -17.60
C LEU A 207 -2.96 2.16 -18.71
N ARG A 208 -2.68 1.38 -19.75
CA ARG A 208 -3.57 1.23 -20.91
C ARG A 208 -4.81 0.41 -20.57
N GLU A 209 -4.62 -0.74 -19.93
CA GLU A 209 -5.72 -1.71 -19.78
C GLU A 209 -5.72 -2.47 -18.44
N GLY A 210 -4.69 -2.30 -17.62
CA GLY A 210 -4.50 -3.11 -16.42
C GLY A 210 -5.24 -2.60 -15.18
N LEU A 211 -5.53 -1.29 -15.08
CA LEU A 211 -6.14 -0.70 -13.88
C LEU A 211 -7.53 -1.29 -13.56
N ARG A 212 -8.35 -1.56 -14.59
CA ARG A 212 -9.69 -2.16 -14.43
C ARG A 212 -9.69 -3.56 -13.83
N PHE A 213 -8.56 -4.27 -13.91
CA PHE A 213 -8.44 -5.64 -13.41
C PHE A 213 -7.80 -5.72 -12.02
N GLN A 214 -7.48 -4.57 -11.40
CA GLN A 214 -6.93 -4.54 -10.05
C GLN A 214 -8.06 -4.75 -9.05
N ILE A 215 -7.90 -5.72 -8.14
CA ILE A 215 -8.93 -6.14 -7.18
C ILE A 215 -8.29 -6.26 -5.80
N GLY A 216 -8.92 -5.65 -4.81
CA GLY A 216 -8.52 -5.73 -3.39
C GLY A 216 -8.28 -4.35 -2.79
N TRP A 217 -8.05 -4.34 -1.47
CA TRP A 217 -7.99 -3.11 -0.68
C TRP A 217 -6.84 -2.16 -1.07
N GLY A 218 -5.66 -2.68 -1.42
CA GLY A 218 -4.50 -1.88 -1.85
C GLY A 218 -4.56 -1.36 -3.29
N HIS A 219 -5.60 -1.72 -4.06
CA HIS A 219 -5.70 -1.43 -5.50
C HIS A 219 -6.49 -0.15 -5.77
N VAL A 220 -6.14 0.93 -5.07
CA VAL A 220 -6.82 2.23 -5.13
C VAL A 220 -7.04 2.75 -6.56
N TRP A 221 -6.13 2.42 -7.45
CA TRP A 221 -6.11 2.92 -8.83
C TRP A 221 -7.20 2.32 -9.73
N ASN A 222 -7.85 1.22 -9.34
CA ASN A 222 -8.97 0.66 -10.12
C ASN A 222 -10.18 1.59 -10.18
N ARG A 223 -10.40 2.40 -9.13
CA ARG A 223 -11.54 3.32 -9.03
C ARG A 223 -11.47 4.45 -10.06
N PHE A 224 -10.30 4.67 -10.64
CA PHE A 224 -10.02 5.70 -11.64
C PHE A 224 -9.96 5.14 -13.08
N ALA A 225 -10.22 3.84 -13.28
CA ALA A 225 -10.15 3.20 -14.60
C ALA A 225 -11.34 3.53 -15.52
N GLY A 226 -12.39 4.20 -15.02
CA GLY A 226 -13.61 4.50 -15.76
C GLY A 226 -14.58 3.29 -15.89
N PRO A 227 -15.82 3.51 -16.35
CA PRO A 227 -16.81 2.44 -16.56
C PRO A 227 -16.43 1.51 -17.73
N LEU A 228 -16.92 0.26 -17.69
CA LEU A 228 -16.66 -0.89 -18.58
C LEU A 228 -16.99 -0.70 -20.09
N ALA A 229 -17.21 0.52 -20.58
CA ALA A 229 -17.61 0.77 -21.97
C ALA A 229 -16.40 0.73 -22.94
N PRO A 230 -16.60 0.35 -24.21
CA PRO A 230 -15.56 0.31 -25.23
C PRO A 230 -15.20 1.70 -25.81
N LEU A 231 -15.35 2.79 -25.05
CA LEU A 231 -15.12 4.15 -25.55
C LEU A 231 -14.10 4.92 -24.69
N PRO A 232 -13.16 5.66 -25.33
CA PRO A 232 -12.18 6.52 -24.66
C PRO A 232 -12.85 7.75 -24.01
N PRO A 233 -12.21 8.45 -23.05
CA PRO A 233 -10.78 8.42 -22.72
C PRO A 233 -10.49 7.84 -21.32
N CYS A 234 -9.37 7.14 -21.20
CA CYS A 234 -8.76 6.84 -19.92
C CYS A 234 -8.39 8.17 -19.21
N PRO A 235 -8.97 8.51 -18.05
CA PRO A 235 -8.64 9.77 -17.36
C PRO A 235 -7.20 9.78 -16.79
N LEU A 236 -6.52 8.63 -16.72
CA LEU A 236 -5.12 8.52 -16.27
C LEU A 236 -4.13 8.13 -17.37
N GLY A 237 -4.59 7.84 -18.59
CA GLY A 237 -3.78 7.26 -19.65
C GLY A 237 -3.96 7.97 -20.98
N CYS A 238 -3.08 8.92 -21.31
CA CYS A 238 -2.93 9.35 -22.71
C CYS A 238 -2.29 8.22 -23.52
N HIS A 239 -2.62 8.11 -24.81
CA HIS A 239 -1.89 7.21 -25.72
C HIS A 239 -0.39 7.56 -25.71
N ASN A 240 0.46 6.53 -25.60
CA ASN A 240 1.93 6.61 -25.59
C ASN A 240 2.61 7.20 -24.35
N GLN A 241 1.98 7.22 -23.17
CA GLN A 241 2.73 7.57 -21.96
C GLN A 241 3.67 6.42 -21.51
N PRO A 242 4.97 6.70 -21.29
CA PRO A 242 5.91 5.73 -20.72
C PRO A 242 5.61 5.46 -19.23
N ASN A 243 6.47 4.68 -18.56
CA ASN A 243 6.32 4.36 -17.13
C ASN A 243 6.05 5.62 -16.28
N GLN A 244 4.99 5.59 -15.46
CA GLN A 244 4.65 6.69 -14.55
C GLN A 244 5.01 6.35 -13.10
N CYS A 245 5.12 7.41 -12.29
CA CYS A 245 5.31 7.30 -10.85
C CYS A 245 4.53 8.39 -10.09
N PRO A 246 3.19 8.30 -10.01
CA PRO A 246 2.39 9.24 -9.25
C PRO A 246 2.57 9.06 -7.74
N PHE A 247 2.23 10.12 -7.01
CA PHE A 247 2.04 10.06 -5.57
C PHE A 247 0.78 9.24 -5.27
N THR A 248 0.91 8.33 -4.31
CA THR A 248 -0.16 7.44 -3.85
C THR A 248 -0.47 7.77 -2.41
N GLN A 249 -1.76 7.76 -2.08
CA GLN A 249 -2.21 8.04 -0.72
C GLN A 249 -1.84 6.87 0.20
N LEU A 250 -1.38 7.17 1.41
CA LEU A 250 -1.11 6.14 2.43
C LEU A 250 -2.40 5.42 2.83
N LEU A 251 -3.49 6.17 2.99
CA LEU A 251 -4.84 5.64 3.16
C LEU A 251 -5.53 5.63 1.78
N PRO A 252 -5.90 4.45 1.22
CA PRO A 252 -6.64 4.40 -0.04
C PRO A 252 -7.96 5.16 0.09
N PRO A 253 -8.31 6.06 -0.84
CA PRO A 253 -9.67 6.53 -0.97
C PRO A 253 -10.63 5.39 -1.40
N ALA A 254 -11.80 5.43 -0.82
CA ALA A 254 -13.00 4.74 -1.22
C ALA A 254 -13.73 5.52 -2.32
N TRP A 255 -14.64 4.85 -3.04
CA TRP A 255 -15.32 5.45 -4.18
C TRP A 255 -16.16 6.68 -3.84
N TRP A 256 -16.63 6.80 -2.60
CA TRP A 256 -17.39 7.95 -2.12
C TRP A 256 -16.52 9.15 -1.71
N ASP A 257 -15.20 9.04 -1.79
CA ASP A 257 -14.27 10.06 -1.28
C ASP A 257 -13.93 11.17 -2.29
N GLY A 258 -14.42 11.11 -3.53
CA GLY A 258 -14.19 12.18 -4.50
C GLY A 258 -14.86 11.98 -5.85
N LEU A 259 -14.96 13.08 -6.61
CA LEU A 259 -15.79 13.24 -7.82
C LEU A 259 -15.39 12.40 -9.05
N TRP A 260 -14.42 11.49 -8.94
CA TRP A 260 -13.89 10.72 -10.09
C TRP A 260 -13.60 9.26 -9.75
N GLN A 261 -14.18 8.78 -8.65
CA GLN A 261 -13.97 7.43 -8.17
C GLN A 261 -15.26 6.63 -8.34
N PHE A 262 -15.17 5.53 -9.08
CA PHE A 262 -16.34 4.71 -9.37
C PHE A 262 -16.50 3.57 -8.35
N PRO A 263 -17.73 3.26 -7.90
CA PRO A 263 -17.98 2.10 -7.08
C PRO A 263 -17.65 0.82 -7.85
N LEU A 264 -17.06 -0.16 -7.15
CA LEU A 264 -16.79 -1.46 -7.74
C LEU A 264 -18.09 -2.28 -7.83
N PRO A 265 -18.20 -3.25 -8.76
CA PRO A 265 -19.38 -4.12 -8.84
C PRO A 265 -19.72 -4.82 -7.51
N ARG A 266 -18.69 -5.16 -6.72
CA ARG A 266 -18.85 -5.71 -5.38
C ARG A 266 -19.51 -4.72 -4.43
N ASP A 267 -19.10 -3.45 -4.46
CA ASP A 267 -19.61 -2.39 -3.61
C ASP A 267 -21.10 -2.15 -3.94
N ILE A 268 -21.44 -2.05 -5.23
CA ILE A 268 -22.83 -1.92 -5.72
C ILE A 268 -23.68 -3.09 -5.23
N LYS A 269 -23.22 -4.33 -5.44
CA LYS A 269 -23.94 -5.53 -5.01
C LYS A 269 -24.15 -5.54 -3.50
N LYS A 270 -23.12 -5.20 -2.73
CA LYS A 270 -23.19 -5.24 -1.26
C LYS A 270 -24.15 -4.19 -0.71
N LEU A 271 -24.15 -2.98 -1.27
CA LEU A 271 -25.06 -1.91 -0.85
C LEU A 271 -26.50 -2.18 -1.25
N ALA A 272 -26.73 -2.84 -2.38
CA ALA A 272 -28.06 -3.27 -2.80
C ALA A 272 -28.71 -4.25 -1.79
N GLU A 273 -27.94 -5.09 -1.09
CA GLU A 273 -28.44 -5.95 0.00
C GLU A 273 -29.04 -5.15 1.18
N TYR A 274 -28.63 -3.89 1.34
CA TYR A 274 -29.15 -2.97 2.35
C TYR A 274 -30.20 -1.99 1.78
N GLY A 275 -30.67 -2.21 0.55
CA GLY A 275 -31.65 -1.34 -0.10
C GLY A 275 -31.07 -0.08 -0.74
N ILE A 276 -29.76 0.10 -0.70
CA ILE A 276 -29.08 1.24 -1.30
C ILE A 276 -28.77 0.86 -2.76
N GLN A 277 -29.64 1.26 -3.68
CA GLN A 277 -29.37 1.13 -5.12
C GLN A 277 -28.37 2.19 -5.56
N LEU A 278 -27.13 1.74 -5.75
CA LEU A 278 -26.04 2.60 -6.19
C LEU A 278 -25.87 2.51 -7.71
N SER A 279 -25.90 3.66 -8.39
CA SER A 279 -25.55 3.73 -9.81
C SER A 279 -24.05 3.48 -10.03
N ARG A 280 -23.67 3.25 -11.28
CA ARG A 280 -22.25 3.13 -11.67
C ARG A 280 -21.44 4.41 -11.42
N PHE A 281 -22.11 5.55 -11.24
CA PHE A 281 -21.49 6.85 -10.95
C PHE A 281 -21.47 7.17 -9.45
N GLY A 282 -21.92 6.24 -8.59
CA GLY A 282 -21.98 6.47 -7.15
C GLY A 282 -23.20 7.28 -6.70
N THR A 283 -24.19 7.50 -7.57
CA THR A 283 -25.46 8.16 -7.19
C THR A 283 -26.41 7.17 -6.56
N ILE A 284 -27.16 7.60 -5.55
CA ILE A 284 -28.14 6.77 -4.83
C ILE A 284 -29.54 7.08 -5.37
N ASP A 285 -30.36 6.04 -5.59
CA ASP A 285 -31.80 6.22 -5.80
C ASP A 285 -32.50 6.41 -4.44
N GLU A 286 -32.70 7.67 -4.06
CA GLU A 286 -33.33 8.04 -2.78
C GLU A 286 -34.78 7.56 -2.68
N ASN A 287 -35.55 7.61 -3.77
CA ASN A 287 -36.95 7.17 -3.78
C ASN A 287 -37.06 5.67 -3.51
N TYR A 288 -36.18 4.87 -4.11
CA TYR A 288 -36.11 3.44 -3.84
C TYR A 288 -35.68 3.17 -2.40
N LEU A 289 -34.68 3.90 -1.89
CA LEU A 289 -34.21 3.76 -0.51
C LEU A 289 -35.32 4.06 0.50
N ASP A 290 -36.07 5.14 0.30
CA ASP A 290 -37.21 5.51 1.15
C ASP A 290 -38.30 4.43 1.14
N THR A 291 -38.60 3.89 -0.04
CA THR A 291 -39.57 2.80 -0.20
C THR A 291 -39.09 1.52 0.51
N PHE A 292 -37.81 1.19 0.38
CA PHE A 292 -37.19 0.02 1.02
C PHE A 292 -37.16 0.15 2.55
N CYS A 293 -36.83 1.33 3.07
CA CYS A 293 -36.86 1.62 4.50
C CYS A 293 -38.28 1.53 5.06
N SER A 294 -39.26 2.08 4.34
CA SER A 294 -40.68 2.07 4.75
C SER A 294 -41.31 0.67 4.75
N THR A 295 -40.81 -0.25 3.92
CA THR A 295 -41.28 -1.64 3.88
C THR A 295 -40.68 -2.53 4.95
N ARG A 296 -39.55 -2.15 5.57
CA ARG A 296 -39.01 -2.87 6.72
C ARG A 296 -39.83 -2.57 7.98
N LYS A 297 -40.56 -3.57 8.48
CA LYS A 297 -41.22 -3.48 9.79
C LYS A 297 -40.20 -3.16 10.88
N VAL A 298 -40.51 -2.18 11.72
CA VAL A 298 -39.76 -1.91 12.97
C VAL A 298 -39.88 -3.14 13.86
N VAL A 299 -38.83 -3.95 13.93
CA VAL A 299 -38.77 -5.06 14.89
C VAL A 299 -38.40 -4.46 16.25
N VAL A 300 -39.41 -4.05 17.02
CA VAL A 300 -39.21 -3.69 18.43
C VAL A 300 -38.87 -4.97 19.18
N LYS A 301 -37.58 -5.15 19.52
CA LYS A 301 -37.16 -6.17 20.47
C LYS A 301 -37.28 -5.59 21.88
N THR A 302 -38.41 -5.86 22.53
CA THR A 302 -38.57 -5.58 23.95
C THR A 302 -37.69 -6.55 24.73
N VAL A 303 -36.67 -6.06 25.43
CA VAL A 303 -35.87 -6.86 26.38
C VAL A 303 -36.51 -6.69 27.75
N PRO A 304 -37.14 -7.73 28.32
CA PRO A 304 -37.70 -7.64 29.66
C PRO A 304 -36.56 -7.61 30.67
N PHE A 305 -36.49 -6.57 31.48
CA PHE A 305 -35.65 -6.57 32.67
C PHE A 305 -36.41 -7.31 33.78
N LEU A 306 -35.87 -8.45 34.21
CA LEU A 306 -36.28 -9.10 35.46
C LEU A 306 -35.56 -8.38 36.60
N LEU A 307 -36.34 -7.72 37.47
CA LEU A 307 -35.90 -7.19 38.76
C LEU A 307 -35.76 -8.32 39.78
#